data_AF-A0A5R8KI51-F1
#
_entry.id   AF-A0A5R8KI51-F1
#
_cell.length_a   1.000
_cell.length_b   1.000
_cell.length_c   1.000
_cell.angle_alpha   90.00
_cell.angle_beta   90.00
_cell.angle_gamma   90.00
#
_symmetry.space_group_name_H-M   'P 1'
#
loop_
_entity.id
_entity.type
_entity.pdbx_description
1 polymer ?
#
loop_
_entity_poly.entity_id
_entity_poly.type
_entity_poly.pdbx_seq_one_letter_code
_entity_poly.pdbx_strand_id
1 'polypeptide(L)'
;MNSRPLIFGLIAIAVIWTVVAGVVKLTQAHTSTPEKVAALMENAPWENVDDGDIATREKHLKDIVAQVNMLDFEQRRLLRENYDEANQQFFNSLTSEEKSFFLESTVEEHFKSIMKAFNQMTAKERARIVDRARADLRRNDVDGQNMERLKAEDEKVFQNLVEKGLGAYYEEANAETKLDLAPLLEEMQQRLRALPGRAF
;
A
#
# COMPACT_ATOMS: atom_id res chain seq x y z
N MET A 1 52.60 -17.98 17.79
CA MET A 1 51.62 -17.44 16.82
C MET A 1 51.41 -15.97 17.13
N ASN A 2 51.70 -15.08 16.18
CA ASN A 2 51.51 -13.63 16.39
C ASN A 2 50.02 -13.31 16.29
N SER A 3 49.39 -12.97 17.42
CA SER A 3 47.96 -12.65 17.52
C SER A 3 47.62 -11.21 17.08
N ARG A 4 48.63 -10.37 16.82
CA ARG A 4 48.47 -8.98 16.34
C ARG A 4 47.59 -8.84 15.08
N PRO A 5 47.79 -9.60 13.99
CA PRO A 5 46.91 -9.53 12.81
C PRO A 5 45.46 -9.96 13.10
N LEU A 6 45.25 -10.91 14.02
CA LEU A 6 43.89 -11.33 14.44
C LEU A 6 43.19 -10.20 15.21
N ILE A 7 43.90 -9.51 16.10
CA ILE A 7 43.37 -8.37 16.85
C ILE A 7 43.03 -7.21 15.89
N PHE A 8 43.91 -6.88 14.95
CA PHE A 8 43.62 -5.84 13.95
C PHE A 8 42.45 -6.21 13.04
N GLY A 9 42.32 -7.49 12.66
CA GLY A 9 41.17 -7.98 11.90
C GLY A 9 39.85 -7.83 12.67
N LEU A 10 39.84 -8.21 13.96
CA LEU A 10 38.65 -8.04 14.81
C LEU A 10 38.27 -6.57 15.01
N ILE A 11 39.26 -5.69 15.21
CA ILE A 11 39.01 -4.24 15.32
C ILE A 11 38.42 -3.69 14.02
N ALA A 12 38.98 -4.05 12.87
CA ALA A 12 38.48 -3.61 11.57
C ALA A 12 37.02 -4.06 11.35
N ILE A 13 36.71 -5.32 11.67
CA ILE A 13 35.34 -5.85 11.59
C ILE A 13 34.39 -5.08 12.53
N ALA A 14 34.80 -4.84 13.78
CA ALA A 14 34.00 -4.09 14.75
C ALA A 14 33.73 -2.65 14.31
N VAL A 15 34.72 -1.99 13.69
CA VAL A 15 34.56 -0.64 13.13
C VAL A 15 33.57 -0.66 11.96
N ILE A 16 33.70 -1.63 11.04
CA ILE A 16 32.77 -1.77 9.90
C ILE A 16 31.34 -1.97 10.40
N TRP A 17 31.11 -2.86 11.35
CA TRP A 17 29.76 -3.10 11.89
C TRP A 17 29.21 -1.89 12.63
N THR A 18 30.05 -1.13 13.35
CA THR A 18 29.62 0.14 13.98
C THR A 18 29.19 1.16 12.94
N VAL A 19 29.92 1.28 11.82
CA VAL A 19 29.57 2.18 10.71
C VAL A 19 28.26 1.73 10.05
N VAL A 20 28.10 0.44 9.77
CA VAL A 20 26.86 -0.13 9.22
C VAL A 20 25.67 0.15 10.14
N ALA A 21 25.80 -0.10 11.45
CA ALA A 21 24.76 0.19 12.42
C ALA A 21 24.41 1.69 12.47
N GLY A 22 25.43 2.56 12.37
CA GLY A 22 25.23 4.01 12.28
C GLY A 22 24.43 4.42 11.04
N VAL A 23 24.78 3.88 9.87
CA VAL A 23 24.06 4.13 8.61
C VAL A 23 22.63 3.61 8.68
N VAL A 24 22.43 2.36 9.13
CA VAL A 24 21.09 1.76 9.28
C VAL A 24 20.22 2.60 10.21
N LYS A 25 20.76 3.08 11.34
CA LYS A 25 20.01 3.92 12.28
C LYS A 25 19.65 5.28 11.68
N LEU A 26 20.52 5.85 10.84
CA LEU A 26 20.25 7.10 10.11
C LEU A 26 19.19 6.92 9.03
N THR A 27 19.23 5.82 8.29
CA THR A 27 18.29 5.54 7.20
C THR A 27 16.95 4.99 7.72
N GLN A 28 16.89 4.44 8.93
CA GLN A 28 15.66 3.89 9.52
C GLN A 28 14.50 4.89 9.58
N ALA A 29 14.80 6.18 9.75
CA ALA A 29 13.80 7.26 9.74
C ALA A 29 13.25 7.57 8.33
N HIS A 30 13.96 7.13 7.28
CA HIS A 30 13.62 7.40 5.88
C HIS A 30 13.20 6.12 5.12
N THR A 31 13.21 4.95 5.77
CA THR A 31 12.78 3.68 5.17
C THR A 31 11.54 3.16 5.89
N SER A 32 10.40 3.22 5.20
CA SER A 32 9.16 2.56 5.61
C SER A 32 9.22 1.06 5.29
N THR A 33 8.58 0.23 6.11
CA THR A 33 8.40 -1.20 5.85
C THR A 33 6.99 -1.63 6.27
N PRO A 34 6.46 -2.74 5.74
CA PRO A 34 5.13 -3.24 6.11
C PRO A 34 4.97 -3.42 7.62
N GLU A 35 5.98 -4.01 8.28
CA GLU A 35 6.01 -4.25 9.72
C GLU A 35 5.87 -2.93 10.51
N LYS A 36 6.57 -1.88 10.07
CA LYS A 36 6.54 -0.57 10.73
C LYS A 36 5.20 0.12 10.57
N VAL A 37 4.60 0.02 9.38
CA VAL A 37 3.28 0.59 9.12
C VAL A 37 2.22 -0.12 9.96
N ALA A 38 2.23 -1.46 9.97
CA ALA A 38 1.33 -2.25 10.79
C ALA A 38 1.48 -1.91 12.29
N ALA A 39 2.71 -1.83 12.79
CA ALA A 39 2.94 -1.41 14.17
C ALA A 39 2.44 0.02 14.46
N LEU A 40 2.53 0.96 13.52
CA LEU A 40 1.97 2.31 13.69
C LEU A 40 0.44 2.30 13.71
N MET A 41 -0.19 1.43 12.91
CA MET A 41 -1.63 1.24 12.86
C MET A 41 -2.16 0.61 14.16
N GLU A 42 -1.50 -0.44 14.67
CA GLU A 42 -1.83 -1.09 15.95
C GLU A 42 -1.68 -0.16 17.16
N ASN A 43 -0.70 0.76 17.10
CA ASN A 43 -0.47 1.73 18.18
C ASN A 43 -1.27 3.03 17.98
N ALA A 44 -2.40 2.96 17.27
CA ALA A 44 -3.28 4.11 17.11
C ALA A 44 -3.70 4.67 18.49
N PRO A 45 -3.42 5.96 18.77
CA PRO A 45 -3.53 6.51 20.12
C PRO A 45 -4.96 6.52 20.67
N TRP A 46 -5.95 6.47 19.80
CA TRP A 46 -7.36 6.48 20.12
C TRP A 46 -7.96 5.10 20.43
N GLU A 47 -7.21 4.02 20.26
CA GLU A 47 -7.67 2.70 20.72
C GLU A 47 -7.49 2.51 22.24
N ASN A 48 -6.65 3.33 22.86
CA ASN A 48 -6.25 3.18 24.26
C ASN A 48 -6.64 4.35 25.18
N VAL A 49 -7.33 5.37 24.66
CA VAL A 49 -7.74 6.56 25.43
C VAL A 49 -9.09 7.06 24.91
N ASP A 50 -10.04 7.32 25.83
CA ASP A 50 -11.30 8.05 25.56
C ASP A 50 -10.94 9.38 24.88
N ASP A 51 -11.13 9.44 23.56
CA ASP A 51 -10.81 10.56 22.68
C ASP A 51 -9.39 11.14 22.85
N GLY A 52 -8.42 10.50 22.20
CA GLY A 52 -7.14 11.15 21.92
C GLY A 52 -7.38 12.54 21.29
N ASP A 53 -6.70 13.55 21.84
CA ASP A 53 -6.72 14.94 21.34
C ASP A 53 -6.76 14.95 19.79
N ILE A 54 -7.75 15.64 19.21
CA ILE A 54 -8.02 15.65 17.76
C ILE A 54 -6.74 15.97 16.96
N ALA A 55 -5.90 16.88 17.47
CA ALA A 55 -4.64 17.22 16.82
C ALA A 55 -3.63 16.06 16.84
N THR A 56 -3.59 15.29 17.93
CA THR A 56 -2.77 14.08 18.06
C THR A 56 -3.27 12.97 17.12
N ARG A 57 -4.59 12.79 17.03
CA ARG A 57 -5.23 11.84 16.11
C ARG A 57 -4.93 12.17 14.64
N GLU A 58 -5.13 13.43 14.25
CA GLU A 58 -4.84 13.92 12.90
C GLU A 58 -3.36 13.75 12.54
N LYS A 59 -2.45 14.09 13.47
CA LYS A 59 -1.01 13.93 13.25
C LYS A 59 -0.63 12.46 13.03
N HIS A 60 -1.13 11.57 13.88
CA HIS A 60 -0.83 10.13 13.77
C HIS A 60 -1.36 9.55 12.45
N LEU A 61 -2.57 9.95 12.04
CA LEU A 61 -3.12 9.58 10.74
C LEU A 61 -2.22 10.03 9.58
N LYS A 62 -1.73 11.27 9.61
CA LYS A 62 -0.79 11.80 8.60
C LYS A 62 0.54 11.03 8.59
N ASP A 63 1.04 10.64 9.76
CA ASP A 63 2.28 9.86 9.88
C ASP A 63 2.10 8.46 9.24
N ILE A 64 0.96 7.80 9.46
CA ILE A 64 0.64 6.53 8.80
C ILE A 64 0.56 6.71 7.29
N VAL A 65 -0.18 7.71 6.80
CA VAL A 65 -0.29 8.03 5.36
C VAL A 65 1.09 8.21 4.73
N ALA A 66 1.97 9.00 5.38
CA ALA A 66 3.32 9.23 4.87
C ALA A 66 4.12 7.92 4.76
N GLN A 67 4.03 7.05 5.77
CA GLN A 67 4.73 5.77 5.76
C GLN A 67 4.17 4.78 4.74
N VAL A 68 2.84 4.74 4.54
CA VAL A 68 2.19 3.94 3.49
C VAL A 68 2.64 4.40 2.10
N ASN A 69 2.72 5.71 1.87
CA ASN A 69 3.13 6.26 0.58
C ASN A 69 4.59 5.96 0.23
N MET A 70 5.45 5.73 1.23
CA MET A 70 6.83 5.30 1.03
C MET A 70 6.96 3.81 0.70
N LEU A 71 5.92 2.99 0.94
CA LEU A 71 5.94 1.57 0.57
C LEU A 71 5.87 1.41 -0.95
N ASP A 72 6.68 0.51 -1.48
CA ASP A 72 6.54 0.05 -2.86
C ASP A 72 5.34 -0.92 -3.01
N PHE A 73 5.07 -1.35 -4.25
CA PHE A 73 3.95 -2.22 -4.57
C PHE A 73 3.99 -3.56 -3.83
N GLU A 74 5.15 -4.22 -3.77
CA GLU A 74 5.27 -5.52 -3.10
C GLU A 74 5.11 -5.34 -1.59
N GLN A 75 5.65 -4.25 -1.04
CA GLN A 75 5.48 -3.93 0.37
C GLN A 75 4.03 -3.62 0.74
N ARG A 76 3.27 -2.90 -0.10
CA ARG A 76 1.83 -2.67 0.15
C ARG A 76 1.02 -3.96 0.07
N ARG A 77 1.38 -4.85 -0.86
CA ARG A 77 0.82 -6.19 -0.95
C ARG A 77 1.09 -6.98 0.32
N LEU A 78 2.34 -7.02 0.78
CA LEU A 78 2.73 -7.69 2.04
C LEU A 78 2.06 -7.06 3.26
N LEU A 79 1.87 -5.74 3.30
CA LEU A 79 1.15 -5.08 4.37
C LEU A 79 -0.29 -5.60 4.46
N ARG A 80 -0.99 -5.74 3.33
CA ARG A 80 -2.35 -6.29 3.32
C ARG A 80 -2.38 -7.78 3.66
N GLU A 81 -1.50 -8.57 3.05
CA GLU A 81 -1.53 -10.04 3.21
C GLU A 81 -1.09 -10.47 4.62
N ASN A 82 -0.03 -9.87 5.16
CA ASN A 82 0.56 -10.34 6.41
C ASN A 82 0.02 -9.59 7.66
N TYR A 83 -0.62 -8.43 7.47
CA TYR A 83 -1.12 -7.58 8.55
C TYR A 83 -2.57 -7.14 8.31
N ASP A 84 -3.38 -8.03 7.74
CA ASP A 84 -4.79 -7.76 7.45
C ASP A 84 -5.56 -7.33 8.72
N GLU A 85 -5.38 -8.04 9.83
CA GLU A 85 -6.07 -7.73 11.10
C GLU A 85 -5.76 -6.30 11.58
N ALA A 86 -4.48 -5.92 11.62
CA ALA A 86 -4.05 -4.57 12.00
C ALA A 86 -4.62 -3.50 11.06
N ASN A 87 -4.62 -3.75 9.75
CA ASN A 87 -5.21 -2.83 8.77
C ASN A 87 -6.71 -2.67 8.97
N GLN A 88 -7.43 -3.77 9.18
CA GLN A 88 -8.88 -3.75 9.35
C GLN A 88 -9.28 -3.06 10.66
N GLN A 89 -8.62 -3.38 11.77
CA GLN A 89 -8.88 -2.74 13.06
C GLN A 89 -8.63 -1.23 12.96
N PHE A 90 -7.47 -0.84 12.45
CA PHE A 90 -7.13 0.56 12.21
C PHE A 90 -8.17 1.25 11.33
N PHE A 91 -8.48 0.72 10.14
CA PHE A 91 -9.42 1.34 9.23
C PHE A 91 -10.82 1.46 9.85
N ASN A 92 -11.28 0.43 10.58
CA ASN A 92 -12.57 0.43 11.26
C ASN A 92 -12.64 1.42 12.42
N SER A 93 -11.50 1.73 13.04
CA SER A 93 -11.39 2.74 14.09
C SER A 93 -11.48 4.19 13.58
N LEU A 94 -11.37 4.41 12.27
CA LEU A 94 -11.43 5.74 11.64
C LEU A 94 -12.87 6.27 11.51
N THR A 95 -13.05 7.59 11.68
CA THR A 95 -14.31 8.24 11.32
C THR A 95 -14.51 8.24 9.80
N SER A 96 -15.71 8.55 9.33
CA SER A 96 -16.00 8.64 7.89
C SER A 96 -15.09 9.64 7.17
N GLU A 97 -14.83 10.79 7.78
CA GLU A 97 -13.97 11.84 7.24
C GLU A 97 -12.51 11.36 7.14
N GLU A 98 -12.03 10.65 8.17
CA GLU A 98 -10.68 10.13 8.23
C GLU A 98 -10.45 8.98 7.26
N LYS A 99 -11.45 8.10 7.09
CA LYS A 99 -11.43 7.07 6.04
C LYS A 99 -11.27 7.72 4.66
N SER A 100 -12.02 8.79 4.39
CA SER A 100 -11.90 9.54 3.12
C SER A 100 -10.50 10.11 2.96
N PHE A 101 -10.01 10.84 3.98
CA PHE A 101 -8.68 11.43 3.97
C PHE A 101 -7.57 10.39 3.75
N PHE A 102 -7.64 9.26 4.46
CA PHE A 102 -6.66 8.18 4.36
C PHE A 102 -6.60 7.62 2.94
N LEU A 103 -7.76 7.33 2.34
CA LEU A 103 -7.84 6.75 0.99
C LEU A 103 -7.42 7.75 -0.08
N GLU A 104 -7.87 8.99 0.00
CA GLU A 104 -7.45 10.06 -0.92
C GLU A 104 -5.93 10.25 -0.87
N SER A 105 -5.34 10.21 0.33
CA SER A 105 -3.92 10.46 0.51
C SER A 105 -3.03 9.26 0.18
N THR A 106 -3.55 8.03 0.18
CA THR A 106 -2.75 6.81 -0.07
C THR A 106 -2.98 6.18 -1.44
N VAL A 107 -4.21 6.28 -1.95
CA VAL A 107 -4.62 5.67 -3.22
C VAL A 107 -4.53 6.70 -4.35
N GLU A 108 -5.03 7.92 -4.15
CA GLU A 108 -5.34 8.83 -5.27
C GLU A 108 -4.10 9.35 -6.03
N GLU A 109 -2.99 9.66 -5.35
CA GLU A 109 -1.82 10.26 -6.00
C GLU A 109 -1.14 9.30 -6.98
N HIS A 110 -0.99 8.02 -6.59
CA HIS A 110 -0.48 6.98 -7.48
C HIS A 110 -1.50 6.58 -8.55
N PHE A 111 -2.79 6.75 -8.24
CA PHE A 111 -3.90 6.34 -9.09
C PHE A 111 -4.17 7.30 -10.24
N LYS A 112 -3.93 8.61 -10.10
CA LYS A 112 -4.17 9.61 -11.16
C LYS A 112 -3.47 9.30 -12.48
N SER A 113 -2.21 8.85 -12.42
CA SER A 113 -1.44 8.47 -13.62
C SER A 113 -2.03 7.24 -14.33
N ILE A 114 -2.45 6.25 -13.55
CA ILE A 114 -3.09 5.01 -14.03
C ILE A 114 -4.44 5.33 -14.65
N MET A 115 -5.28 6.11 -13.96
CA MET A 115 -6.59 6.52 -14.45
C MET A 115 -6.48 7.19 -15.81
N LYS A 116 -5.55 8.14 -15.95
CA LYS A 116 -5.32 8.85 -17.21
C LYS A 116 -4.94 7.89 -18.33
N ALA A 117 -3.98 7.00 -18.10
CA ALA A 117 -3.53 6.04 -19.10
C ALA A 117 -4.61 5.03 -19.47
N PHE A 118 -5.38 4.55 -18.48
CA PHE A 118 -6.45 3.57 -18.67
C PHE A 118 -7.65 4.16 -19.40
N ASN A 119 -8.04 5.41 -19.09
CA ASN A 119 -9.15 6.09 -19.76
C ASN A 119 -8.85 6.41 -21.24
N GLN A 120 -7.57 6.51 -21.62
CA GLN A 120 -7.15 6.68 -23.02
C GLN A 120 -7.21 5.40 -23.85
N MET A 121 -7.42 4.24 -23.21
CA MET A 121 -7.51 2.95 -23.90
C MET A 121 -8.89 2.70 -24.48
N THR A 122 -8.98 1.88 -25.53
CA THR A 122 -10.26 1.35 -26.02
C THR A 122 -10.89 0.40 -25.00
N ALA A 123 -12.22 0.23 -25.03
CA ALA A 123 -12.91 -0.71 -24.15
C ALA A 123 -12.32 -2.14 -24.22
N LYS A 124 -11.89 -2.57 -25.42
CA LYS A 124 -11.25 -3.88 -25.63
C LYS A 124 -9.88 -3.99 -24.95
N GLU A 125 -9.09 -2.91 -24.96
CA GLU A 125 -7.81 -2.87 -24.24
C GLU A 125 -8.02 -2.83 -22.73
N ARG A 126 -8.98 -2.02 -22.25
CA ARG A 126 -9.36 -1.98 -20.83
C ARG A 126 -9.79 -3.35 -20.31
N ALA A 127 -10.66 -4.06 -21.04
CA ALA A 127 -11.08 -5.41 -20.72
C ALA A 127 -9.89 -6.36 -20.55
N ARG A 128 -8.93 -6.34 -21.49
CA ARG A 128 -7.72 -7.19 -21.39
C ARG A 128 -6.87 -6.89 -20.16
N ILE A 129 -6.75 -5.63 -19.76
CA ILE A 129 -5.99 -5.24 -18.57
C ILE A 129 -6.71 -5.71 -17.31
N VAL A 130 -8.02 -5.46 -17.21
CA VAL A 130 -8.86 -5.88 -16.07
C VAL A 130 -8.86 -7.41 -15.93
N ASP A 131 -9.07 -8.14 -17.02
CA ASP A 131 -9.10 -9.61 -17.01
C ASP A 131 -7.77 -10.21 -16.53
N ARG A 132 -6.64 -9.62 -16.96
CA ARG A 132 -5.33 -10.07 -16.48
C ARG A 132 -5.11 -9.72 -15.01
N ALA A 133 -5.42 -8.50 -14.59
CA ALA A 133 -5.30 -8.09 -13.20
C ALA A 133 -6.12 -9.00 -12.28
N ARG A 134 -7.35 -9.38 -12.68
CA ARG A 134 -8.15 -10.40 -11.98
C ARG A 134 -7.43 -11.75 -11.91
N ALA A 135 -6.85 -12.20 -13.02
CA ALA A 135 -6.14 -13.47 -13.07
C ALA A 135 -4.84 -13.47 -12.26
N ASP A 136 -4.18 -12.33 -12.10
CA ASP A 136 -2.99 -12.17 -11.24
C ASP A 136 -3.39 -12.14 -9.78
N LEU A 137 -4.38 -11.33 -9.44
CA LEU A 137 -4.91 -11.27 -8.08
C LEU A 137 -5.35 -12.65 -7.60
N ARG A 138 -6.07 -13.42 -8.44
CA ARG A 138 -6.46 -14.81 -8.15
C ARG A 138 -5.29 -15.78 -7.97
N ARG A 139 -4.14 -15.50 -8.59
CA ARG A 139 -2.92 -16.33 -8.44
C ARG A 139 -2.12 -15.93 -7.21
N ASN A 140 -2.18 -14.66 -6.84
CA ASN A 140 -1.46 -14.09 -5.71
C ASN A 140 -2.28 -14.16 -4.41
N ASP A 141 -3.55 -14.55 -4.48
CA ASP A 141 -4.42 -14.75 -3.31
C ASP A 141 -4.04 -16.05 -2.57
N VAL A 142 -3.10 -15.92 -1.63
CA VAL A 142 -2.54 -17.06 -0.87
C VAL A 142 -3.58 -17.68 0.07
N ASP A 143 -4.55 -16.89 0.59
CA ASP A 143 -5.51 -17.32 1.61
C ASP A 143 -7.01 -17.15 1.23
N GLY A 144 -7.33 -16.69 0.02
CA GLY A 144 -8.73 -16.59 -0.45
C GLY A 144 -9.49 -15.33 -0.02
N GLN A 145 -8.92 -14.54 0.90
CA GLN A 145 -9.57 -13.37 1.51
C GLN A 145 -9.70 -12.19 0.54
N ASN A 146 -8.71 -11.98 -0.33
CA ASN A 146 -8.76 -10.90 -1.33
C ASN A 146 -9.92 -11.15 -2.31
N MET A 147 -10.20 -12.41 -2.64
CA MET A 147 -11.31 -12.79 -3.50
C MET A 147 -12.68 -12.73 -2.83
N GLU A 148 -12.78 -12.95 -1.52
CA GLU A 148 -14.08 -12.96 -0.83
C GLU A 148 -14.68 -11.55 -0.72
N ARG A 149 -13.83 -10.54 -0.49
CA ARG A 149 -14.23 -9.12 -0.49
C ARG A 149 -14.63 -8.62 -1.87
N LEU A 150 -13.86 -8.99 -2.90
CA LEU A 150 -14.15 -8.63 -4.29
C LEU A 150 -15.44 -9.29 -4.81
N LYS A 151 -15.68 -10.57 -4.52
CA LYS A 151 -16.90 -11.30 -4.94
C LYS A 151 -18.22 -10.65 -4.51
N ALA A 152 -18.23 -9.84 -3.45
CA ALA A 152 -19.43 -9.17 -2.98
C ALA A 152 -19.90 -8.04 -3.91
N GLU A 153 -18.99 -7.40 -4.67
CA GLU A 153 -19.30 -6.27 -5.57
C GLU A 153 -18.87 -6.50 -7.04
N ASP A 154 -18.13 -7.57 -7.31
CA ASP A 154 -17.28 -7.84 -8.48
C ASP A 154 -17.85 -7.51 -9.87
N GLU A 155 -18.95 -8.14 -10.28
CA GLU A 155 -19.24 -8.19 -11.72
C GLU A 155 -19.71 -6.83 -12.28
N LYS A 156 -20.54 -6.12 -11.52
CA LYS A 156 -21.07 -4.81 -11.93
C LYS A 156 -20.00 -3.73 -11.86
N VAL A 157 -19.10 -3.83 -10.88
CA VAL A 157 -17.98 -2.90 -10.71
C VAL A 157 -17.01 -3.03 -11.86
N PHE A 158 -16.65 -4.26 -12.25
CA PHE A 158 -15.76 -4.49 -13.39
C PHE A 158 -16.35 -4.10 -14.72
N GLN A 159 -17.63 -4.37 -14.95
CA GLN A 159 -18.31 -3.93 -16.16
C GLN A 159 -18.29 -2.40 -16.28
N ASN A 160 -18.57 -1.68 -15.19
CA ASN A 160 -18.47 -0.23 -15.17
C ASN A 160 -17.03 0.26 -15.42
N LEU A 161 -16.01 -0.40 -14.86
CA LEU A 161 -14.61 -0.05 -15.10
C LEU A 161 -14.22 -0.21 -16.58
N VAL A 162 -14.67 -1.29 -17.23
CA VAL A 162 -14.41 -1.54 -18.65
C VAL A 162 -15.16 -0.54 -19.54
N GLU A 163 -16.41 -0.23 -19.24
CA GLU A 163 -17.26 0.62 -20.06
C GLU A 163 -16.99 2.12 -19.86
N LYS A 164 -16.99 2.58 -18.61
CA LYS A 164 -16.90 4.00 -18.23
C LYS A 164 -15.49 4.46 -17.90
N GLY A 165 -14.55 3.54 -17.68
CA GLY A 165 -13.19 3.83 -17.24
C GLY A 165 -13.06 3.92 -15.71
N LEU A 166 -11.83 4.04 -15.23
CA LEU A 166 -11.48 4.00 -13.80
C LEU A 166 -11.91 5.26 -13.04
N GLY A 167 -11.88 6.41 -13.71
CA GLY A 167 -12.13 7.71 -13.08
C GLY A 167 -13.56 7.87 -12.57
N ALA A 168 -14.54 7.66 -13.45
CA ALA A 168 -15.95 7.83 -13.09
C ALA A 168 -16.38 6.90 -11.94
N TYR A 169 -15.88 5.67 -11.94
CA TYR A 169 -16.20 4.72 -10.89
C TYR A 169 -15.53 5.07 -9.55
N TYR A 170 -14.25 5.44 -9.56
CA TYR A 170 -13.54 5.80 -8.33
C TYR A 170 -14.06 7.12 -7.73
N GLU A 171 -14.40 8.11 -8.54
CA GLU A 171 -14.95 9.38 -8.05
C GLU A 171 -16.34 9.18 -7.38
N GLU A 172 -17.15 8.27 -7.90
CA GLU A 172 -18.50 7.98 -7.38
C GLU A 172 -18.53 6.96 -6.22
N ALA A 173 -17.44 6.21 -6.01
CA ALA A 173 -17.37 5.14 -5.01
C ALA A 173 -17.23 5.66 -3.56
N ASN A 174 -17.85 4.95 -2.61
CA ASN A 174 -17.67 5.19 -1.18
C ASN A 174 -16.29 4.69 -0.69
N ALA A 175 -15.92 5.04 0.54
CA ALA A 175 -14.62 4.70 1.12
C ALA A 175 -14.34 3.18 1.18
N GLU A 176 -15.34 2.38 1.52
CA GLU A 176 -15.23 0.93 1.66
C GLU A 176 -15.00 0.26 0.30
N THR A 177 -15.81 0.63 -0.70
CA THR A 177 -15.64 0.21 -2.09
C THR A 177 -14.26 0.60 -2.65
N LYS A 178 -13.75 1.81 -2.33
CA LYS A 178 -12.40 2.24 -2.75
C LYS A 178 -11.30 1.38 -2.13
N LEU A 179 -11.44 1.02 -0.86
CA LEU A 179 -10.50 0.14 -0.16
C LEU A 179 -10.50 -1.26 -0.78
N ASP A 180 -11.67 -1.83 -1.04
CA ASP A 180 -11.82 -3.17 -1.62
C ASP A 180 -11.22 -3.27 -3.03
N LEU A 181 -11.20 -2.16 -3.76
CA LEU A 181 -10.63 -2.11 -5.10
C LEU A 181 -9.13 -1.82 -5.14
N ALA A 182 -8.56 -1.27 -4.07
CA ALA A 182 -7.13 -0.91 -4.04
C ALA A 182 -6.21 -2.05 -4.53
N PRO A 183 -6.39 -3.33 -4.13
CA PRO A 183 -5.56 -4.43 -4.64
C PRO A 183 -5.62 -4.59 -6.16
N LEU A 184 -6.83 -4.48 -6.75
CA LEU A 184 -6.99 -4.56 -8.19
C LEU A 184 -6.31 -3.38 -8.91
N LEU A 185 -6.45 -2.17 -8.37
CA LEU A 185 -5.86 -0.98 -8.95
C LEU A 185 -4.33 -1.05 -8.97
N GLU A 186 -3.75 -1.61 -7.92
CA GLU A 186 -2.32 -1.85 -7.83
C GLU A 186 -1.87 -2.89 -8.88
N GLU A 187 -2.58 -4.01 -9.03
CA GLU A 187 -2.27 -5.01 -10.06
C GLU A 187 -2.32 -4.39 -11.48
N MET A 188 -3.32 -3.54 -11.72
CA MET A 188 -3.40 -2.77 -12.96
C MET A 188 -2.22 -1.82 -13.13
N GLN A 189 -1.76 -1.16 -12.06
CA GLN A 189 -0.55 -0.32 -12.08
C GLN A 189 0.67 -1.11 -12.54
N GLN A 190 0.89 -2.29 -11.96
CA GLN A 190 2.02 -3.14 -12.27
C GLN A 190 1.99 -3.55 -13.76
N ARG A 191 0.80 -3.87 -14.27
CA ARG A 191 0.58 -4.20 -15.69
C ARG A 191 0.83 -3.02 -16.61
N LEU A 192 0.35 -1.84 -16.27
CA LEU A 192 0.55 -0.63 -17.06
C LEU A 192 2.03 -0.27 -17.16
N ARG A 193 2.77 -0.33 -16.05
CA ARG A 193 4.23 -0.14 -16.02
C ARG A 193 4.98 -1.17 -16.87
N ALA A 194 4.46 -2.39 -16.98
CA ALA A 194 5.05 -3.46 -17.80
C ALA A 194 4.78 -3.31 -19.32
N LEU A 195 3.94 -2.36 -19.76
CA LEU A 195 3.68 -2.15 -21.18
C LEU A 195 4.83 -1.35 -21.84
N PRO A 196 5.49 -1.90 -22.89
CA PRO A 196 6.54 -1.18 -23.59
C PRO A 196 5.97 0.05 -24.34
N GLY A 197 6.65 1.20 -24.22
CA GLY A 197 6.41 2.38 -25.05
C GLY A 197 5.38 3.39 -24.55
N ARG A 198 4.87 3.27 -23.32
CA ARG A 198 4.07 4.33 -22.67
C ARG A 198 4.84 4.86 -21.47
N ALA A 199 5.41 6.07 -21.60
CA ALA A 199 6.04 6.76 -20.48
C ALA A 199 4.95 7.15 -19.47
N PHE A 200 5.15 6.78 -18.22
CA PHE A 200 4.36 7.21 -17.07
C PHE A 200 5.17 8.25 -16.30
#